data_AF-A0A2A2DSY3-F1
#
_entry.id   AF-A0A2A2DSY3-F1
#
_cell.length_a   1.000
_cell.length_b   1.000
_cell.length_c   1.000
_cell.angle_alpha   90.00
_cell.angle_beta   90.00
_cell.angle_gamma   90.00
#
_symmetry.space_group_name_H-M   'P 1'
#
loop_
_entity.id
_entity.type
_entity.pdbx_description
1 polymer ?
#
loop_
_entity_poly.entity_id
_entity_poly.type
_entity_poly.pdbx_seq_one_letter_code
_entity_poly.pdbx_strand_id
1 'polypeptide(L)'
;MGEYLGVFASDDGRLYTPPVSRTGLAKLLRANPHHGTIPRFKRNLLLRDFRPSSGCSAHTMGRAALDFMVFGEAYLQRLRNVIGQVVELKHLPAINMRRKVDGGFAMLLPKGQALHFAEDEVEHIMEYDVEQDIYGVPDYLGGMHSLLLNESATLFRRRYYNNGAHAGYVFYTNDPDLSEEDEEALKAQISASKGVGNFRSMFVNIPGGSEKAIQIIPVGDIATKDEFERVKNITRADVIAAWRMNPALAGIMPENAGGFGDIEKIDRVYTNNEIRPICQLFLQVNATLRGDRQIAFDLP
;
A
#
# COMPACT_ATOMS: atom_id res chain seq x y z
N MET A 1 -5.38 13.57 27.20
CA MET A 1 -4.03 13.40 26.61
C MET A 1 -3.33 12.33 27.42
N GLY A 2 -3.55 11.06 27.08
CA GLY A 2 -2.79 9.95 27.68
C GLY A 2 -1.41 9.92 27.03
N GLU A 3 -0.38 9.78 27.85
CA GLU A 3 1.03 9.81 27.46
C GLU A 3 1.32 8.81 26.34
N TYR A 4 1.55 9.33 25.13
CA TYR A 4 1.94 8.54 23.97
C TYR A 4 3.44 8.24 24.09
N LEU A 5 3.79 7.15 24.77
CA LEU A 5 5.15 6.61 24.81
C LEU A 5 5.28 5.48 23.78
N GLY A 6 5.17 5.84 22.50
CA GLY A 6 5.83 5.25 21.32
C GLY A 6 5.70 3.76 20.97
N VAL A 7 5.63 2.83 21.93
CA VAL A 7 5.65 1.39 21.65
C VAL A 7 4.87 0.60 22.71
N PHE A 8 4.02 -0.31 22.24
CA PHE A 8 3.29 -1.25 23.09
C PHE A 8 3.87 -2.66 22.96
N ALA A 9 4.08 -3.33 24.09
CA ALA A 9 4.31 -4.77 24.09
C ALA A 9 3.04 -5.50 23.62
N SER A 10 3.20 -6.70 23.09
CA SER A 10 2.11 -7.64 22.83
C SER A 10 1.40 -8.00 24.14
N ASP A 11 0.21 -8.58 24.03
CA ASP A 11 -0.62 -8.96 25.20
C ASP A 11 0.11 -9.88 26.19
N ASP A 12 1.09 -10.67 25.72
CA ASP A 12 1.92 -11.54 26.55
C ASP A 12 3.20 -10.87 27.09
N GLY A 13 3.43 -9.59 26.76
CA GLY A 13 4.56 -8.78 27.20
C GLY A 13 5.92 -9.14 26.58
N ARG A 14 5.98 -10.06 25.61
CA ARG A 14 7.25 -10.63 25.13
C ARG A 14 7.81 -9.93 23.89
N LEU A 15 6.93 -9.44 23.01
CA LEU A 15 7.31 -8.86 21.73
C LEU A 15 6.80 -7.42 21.65
N TYR A 16 7.52 -6.55 20.96
CA TYR A 16 6.97 -5.25 20.61
C TYR A 16 6.00 -5.38 19.45
N THR A 17 4.87 -4.69 19.54
CA THR A 17 3.88 -4.60 18.46
C THR A 17 4.35 -3.59 17.42
N PRO A 18 4.42 -3.96 16.12
CA PRO A 18 4.74 -2.99 15.08
C PRO A 18 3.74 -1.82 15.08
N PRO A 19 4.19 -0.57 14.87
CA PRO A 19 3.32 0.61 14.94
C PRO A 19 2.22 0.59 13.86
N VAL A 20 2.50 -0.07 12.73
CA VAL A 20 1.56 -0.25 11.63
C VAL A 20 1.39 -1.72 11.28
N SER A 21 0.17 -2.10 10.88
CA SER A 21 -0.12 -3.47 10.44
C SER A 21 0.71 -3.85 9.22
N ARG A 22 1.75 -4.68 9.40
CA ARG A 22 2.58 -5.22 8.31
C ARG A 22 1.75 -5.97 7.27
N THR A 23 0.75 -6.75 7.72
CA THR A 23 -0.17 -7.42 6.79
C THR A 23 -1.07 -6.45 6.03
N GLY A 24 -1.42 -5.32 6.64
CA GLY A 24 -2.14 -4.23 5.99
C GLY A 24 -1.30 -3.62 4.88
N LEU A 25 -0.06 -3.24 5.17
CA LEU A 25 0.90 -2.68 4.18
C LEU A 25 1.13 -3.64 3.01
N ALA A 26 1.35 -4.93 3.28
CA ALA A 26 1.53 -5.92 2.22
C ALA A 26 0.28 -6.10 1.34
N LYS A 27 -0.92 -5.97 1.90
CA LYS A 27 -2.18 -6.03 1.14
C LYS A 27 -2.40 -4.74 0.32
N LEU A 28 -2.07 -3.58 0.88
CA LEU A 28 -2.22 -2.27 0.23
C LEU A 28 -1.50 -2.19 -1.10
N LEU A 29 -0.40 -2.91 -1.29
CA LEU A 29 0.29 -3.02 -2.59
C LEU A 29 -0.62 -3.48 -3.75
N ARG A 30 -1.78 -4.07 -3.48
CA ARG A 30 -2.76 -4.49 -4.49
C ARG A 30 -3.94 -3.53 -4.67
N ALA A 31 -4.04 -2.50 -3.84
CA ALA A 31 -5.16 -1.56 -3.83
C ALA A 31 -5.11 -0.56 -5.00
N ASN A 32 -3.91 -0.17 -5.42
CA ASN A 32 -3.71 0.85 -6.44
C ASN A 32 -2.55 0.48 -7.40
N PRO A 33 -2.71 0.69 -8.73
CA PRO A 33 -1.71 0.32 -9.73
C PRO A 33 -0.39 1.09 -9.60
N HIS A 34 -0.40 2.35 -9.20
CA HIS A 34 0.82 3.14 -8.98
C HIS A 34 1.49 2.73 -7.66
N HIS A 35 0.73 2.70 -6.57
CA HIS A 35 1.30 2.31 -5.27
C HIS A 35 1.95 0.92 -5.28
N GLY A 36 1.34 -0.06 -5.94
CA GLY A 36 1.89 -1.43 -5.98
C GLY A 36 3.16 -1.59 -6.82
N THR A 37 3.40 -0.68 -7.78
CA THR A 37 4.50 -0.77 -8.73
C THR A 37 5.72 0.04 -8.30
N ILE A 38 5.51 1.20 -7.66
CA ILE A 38 6.59 2.10 -7.23
C ILE A 38 7.64 1.43 -6.32
N PRO A 39 7.30 0.71 -5.23
CA PRO A 39 8.31 0.05 -4.39
C PRO A 39 9.16 -0.96 -5.17
N ARG A 40 8.56 -1.67 -6.14
CA ARG A 40 9.29 -2.60 -7.02
C ARG A 40 10.21 -1.87 -7.98
N PHE A 41 9.79 -0.71 -8.47
CA PHE A 41 10.59 0.15 -9.32
C PHE A 41 11.79 0.73 -8.54
N LYS A 42 11.58 1.33 -7.36
CA LYS A 42 12.68 1.82 -6.50
C LYS A 42 13.67 0.70 -6.16
N ARG A 43 13.18 -0.50 -5.82
CA ARG A 43 14.04 -1.69 -5.64
C ARG A 43 14.84 -2.02 -6.89
N ASN A 44 14.25 -1.94 -8.08
CA ASN A 44 14.98 -2.22 -9.33
C ASN A 44 16.07 -1.18 -9.60
N LEU A 45 15.82 0.10 -9.31
CA LEU A 45 16.84 1.13 -9.39
C LEU A 45 17.99 0.88 -8.42
N LEU A 46 17.68 0.46 -7.18
CA LEU A 46 18.72 0.07 -6.21
C LEU A 46 19.55 -1.11 -6.73
N LEU A 47 18.89 -2.13 -7.28
CA LEU A 47 19.58 -3.32 -7.81
C LEU A 47 20.35 -3.05 -9.10
N ARG A 48 19.96 -2.05 -9.88
CA ARG A 48 20.70 -1.64 -11.10
C ARG A 48 22.15 -1.31 -10.77
N ASP A 49 22.35 -0.64 -9.64
CA ASP A 49 23.66 -0.17 -9.21
C ASP A 49 24.27 -1.11 -8.15
N PHE A 50 23.65 -2.25 -7.82
CA PHE A 50 24.15 -3.17 -6.78
C PHE A 50 25.26 -4.09 -7.30
N ARG A 51 26.40 -4.10 -6.61
CA ARG A 51 27.47 -5.08 -6.82
C ARG A 51 27.33 -6.23 -5.82
N PRO A 52 26.80 -7.40 -6.26
CA PRO A 52 26.67 -8.55 -5.38
C PRO A 52 28.03 -9.07 -4.95
N SER A 53 28.05 -9.67 -3.77
CA SER A 53 29.22 -10.38 -3.25
C SER A 53 28.80 -11.81 -2.87
N SER A 54 29.78 -12.62 -2.52
CA SER A 54 29.51 -13.92 -1.92
C SER A 54 28.91 -13.81 -0.50
N GLY A 55 28.97 -12.63 0.12
CA GLY A 55 28.29 -12.33 1.38
C GLY A 55 26.83 -11.91 1.22
N CYS A 56 26.43 -11.37 0.07
CA CYS A 56 25.04 -11.03 -0.20
C CYS A 56 24.76 -11.04 -1.70
N SER A 57 23.89 -11.97 -2.11
CA SER A 57 23.46 -12.08 -3.50
C SER A 57 22.50 -10.96 -3.90
N ALA A 58 22.38 -10.69 -5.20
CA ALA A 58 21.36 -9.78 -5.74
C ALA A 58 19.93 -10.23 -5.40
N HIS A 59 19.71 -11.53 -5.26
CA HIS A 59 18.42 -12.08 -4.83
C HIS A 59 18.11 -11.71 -3.37
N THR A 60 19.07 -11.90 -2.46
CA THR A 60 18.95 -11.50 -1.06
C THR A 60 18.71 -10.00 -0.94
N MET A 61 19.55 -9.20 -1.61
CA MET A 61 19.41 -7.74 -1.60
C MET A 61 18.08 -7.30 -2.19
N GLY A 62 17.62 -7.91 -3.27
CA GLY A 62 16.34 -7.55 -3.91
C GLY A 62 15.12 -7.81 -3.04
N ARG A 63 15.18 -8.84 -2.17
CA ARG A 63 14.13 -9.10 -1.18
C ARG A 63 14.18 -8.10 -0.03
N ALA A 64 15.38 -7.88 0.52
CA ALA A 64 15.58 -6.93 1.62
C ALA A 64 15.21 -5.50 1.22
N ALA A 65 15.64 -5.05 0.04
CA ALA A 65 15.29 -3.74 -0.49
C ALA A 65 13.77 -3.62 -0.74
N LEU A 66 13.09 -4.68 -1.18
CA LEU A 66 11.63 -4.62 -1.32
C LEU A 66 10.94 -4.49 0.04
N ASP A 67 11.38 -5.28 1.03
CA ASP A 67 10.85 -5.20 2.39
C ASP A 67 11.06 -3.79 2.97
N PHE A 68 12.25 -3.21 2.79
CA PHE A 68 12.54 -1.84 3.19
C PHE A 68 11.57 -0.83 2.55
N MET A 69 11.35 -0.91 1.24
CA MET A 69 10.44 0.02 0.55
C MET A 69 8.99 -0.12 1.01
N VAL A 70 8.57 -1.29 1.51
CA VAL A 70 7.18 -1.58 1.90
C VAL A 70 6.94 -1.38 3.39
N PHE A 71 7.94 -1.62 4.23
CA PHE A 71 7.80 -1.62 5.69
C PHE A 71 8.64 -0.53 6.37
N GLY A 72 9.47 0.21 5.65
CA GLY A 72 10.46 1.14 6.22
C GLY A 72 11.68 0.43 6.81
N GLU A 73 11.79 -0.89 6.64
CA GLU A 73 12.83 -1.70 7.25
C GLU A 73 13.05 -3.06 6.57
N ALA A 74 14.21 -3.64 6.80
CA ALA A 74 14.61 -4.97 6.34
C ALA A 74 15.43 -5.71 7.39
N TYR A 75 15.35 -7.04 7.37
CA TYR A 75 16.07 -7.92 8.28
C TYR A 75 16.92 -8.92 7.52
N LEU A 76 18.19 -9.08 7.93
CA LEU A 76 19.11 -10.05 7.37
C LEU A 76 19.75 -10.85 8.52
N GLN A 77 19.63 -12.18 8.49
CA GLN A 77 20.36 -13.06 9.38
C GLN A 77 21.86 -13.05 9.02
N ARG A 78 22.71 -12.89 10.02
CA ARG A 78 24.17 -13.00 9.93
C ARG A 78 24.56 -14.47 10.02
N LEU A 79 25.06 -15.04 8.92
CA LEU A 79 25.61 -16.39 8.93
C LEU A 79 27.11 -16.34 9.21
N ARG A 80 27.53 -17.05 10.25
CA ARG A 80 28.91 -17.05 10.73
C ARG A 80 29.65 -18.33 10.36
N ASN A 81 30.94 -18.22 10.10
CA ASN A 81 31.82 -19.39 9.99
C ASN A 81 32.21 -19.93 11.38
N VAL A 82 32.98 -21.03 11.41
CA VAL A 82 33.41 -21.70 12.65
C VAL A 82 34.23 -20.83 13.61
N ILE A 83 34.86 -19.75 13.11
CA ILE A 83 35.62 -18.79 13.93
C ILE A 83 34.82 -17.51 14.23
N GLY A 84 33.51 -17.49 13.96
CA GLY A 84 32.59 -16.43 14.35
C GLY A 84 32.49 -15.24 13.39
N GLN A 85 33.18 -15.25 12.25
CA GLN A 85 33.12 -14.16 11.27
C GLN A 85 31.82 -14.25 10.45
N VAL A 86 31.15 -13.11 10.22
CA VAL A 86 29.97 -13.06 9.34
C VAL A 86 30.42 -13.19 7.88
N VAL A 87 30.01 -14.28 7.25
CA VAL A 87 30.43 -14.62 5.88
C VAL A 87 29.31 -14.48 4.86
N GLU A 88 28.05 -14.47 5.31
CA GLU A 88 26.87 -14.37 4.45
C GLU A 88 25.70 -13.72 5.19
N LEU A 89 24.87 -13.00 4.46
CA LEU A 89 23.61 -12.43 4.90
C LEU A 89 22.46 -13.17 4.23
N LYS A 90 21.48 -13.58 5.04
CA LYS A 90 20.27 -14.26 4.56
C LYS A 90 19.03 -13.45 4.88
N HIS A 91 18.18 -13.23 3.89
CA HIS A 91 16.96 -12.47 4.05
C HIS A 91 15.97 -13.13 5.04
N LEU A 92 15.52 -12.35 6.01
CA LEU A 92 14.41 -12.67 6.92
C LEU A 92 13.18 -11.83 6.54
N PRO A 93 12.01 -12.43 6.25
CA PRO A 93 10.81 -11.69 5.86
C PRO A 93 10.34 -10.71 6.93
N ALA A 94 10.41 -9.41 6.65
CA ALA A 94 10.06 -8.36 7.59
C ALA A 94 8.61 -8.51 8.08
N ILE A 95 7.66 -8.94 7.23
CA ILE A 95 6.27 -9.16 7.64
C ILE A 95 6.13 -10.09 8.87
N ASN A 96 7.05 -11.04 9.03
CA ASN A 96 7.08 -12.03 10.11
C ASN A 96 7.99 -11.65 11.28
N MET A 97 8.89 -10.68 11.13
CA MET A 97 9.85 -10.31 12.16
C MET A 97 9.23 -9.46 13.27
N ARG A 98 9.68 -9.68 14.49
CA ARG A 98 9.33 -8.91 15.70
C ARG A 98 10.58 -8.67 16.52
N ARG A 99 10.63 -7.53 17.20
CA ARG A 99 11.59 -7.23 18.25
C ARG A 99 11.10 -7.82 19.57
N LYS A 100 11.98 -8.42 20.35
CA LYS A 100 11.66 -8.89 21.70
C LYS A 100 11.91 -7.77 22.73
N VAL A 101 11.11 -7.73 23.80
CA VAL A 101 11.23 -6.71 24.86
C VAL A 101 12.52 -6.87 25.67
N ASP A 102 13.00 -8.09 25.82
CA ASP A 102 14.26 -8.45 26.50
C ASP A 102 15.49 -8.43 25.56
N GLY A 103 15.34 -7.91 24.33
CA GLY A 103 16.39 -7.84 23.33
C GLY A 103 16.41 -9.04 22.37
N GLY A 104 17.00 -8.81 21.18
CA GLY A 104 16.97 -9.74 20.07
C GLY A 104 15.64 -9.75 19.31
N PHE A 105 15.45 -10.78 18.50
CA PHE A 105 14.36 -10.84 17.53
C PHE A 105 13.63 -12.17 17.57
N ALA A 106 12.40 -12.17 17.06
CA ALA A 106 11.62 -13.37 16.80
C ALA A 106 10.99 -13.30 15.42
N MET A 107 11.11 -14.38 14.63
CA MET A 107 10.36 -14.55 13.39
C MET A 107 9.16 -15.44 13.64
N LEU A 108 7.97 -14.88 13.45
CA LEU A 108 6.71 -15.60 13.62
C LEU A 108 6.52 -16.63 12.51
N LEU A 109 6.27 -17.87 12.90
CA LEU A 109 5.99 -19.00 12.03
C LEU A 109 4.52 -19.44 12.13
N PRO A 110 4.03 -20.28 11.19
CA PRO A 110 2.69 -20.86 11.29
C PRO A 110 2.46 -21.60 12.62
N LYS A 111 1.19 -21.72 13.02
CA LYS A 111 0.75 -22.45 14.22
C LYS A 111 1.34 -21.90 15.54
N GLY A 112 1.61 -20.59 15.59
CA GLY A 112 2.07 -19.92 16.82
C GLY A 112 3.53 -20.23 17.22
N GLN A 113 4.31 -20.82 16.33
CA GLN A 113 5.74 -21.04 16.55
C GLN A 113 6.53 -19.77 16.26
N ALA A 114 7.73 -19.66 16.82
CA ALA A 114 8.66 -18.59 16.50
C ALA A 114 10.10 -19.12 16.43
N LEU A 115 10.88 -18.58 15.51
CA LEU A 115 12.34 -18.71 15.53
C LEU A 115 12.92 -17.50 16.24
N HIS A 116 13.77 -17.74 17.23
CA HIS A 116 14.38 -16.70 18.04
C HIS A 116 15.80 -16.44 17.58
N PHE A 117 16.19 -15.17 17.62
CA PHE A 117 17.53 -14.71 17.27
C PHE A 117 18.03 -13.78 18.36
N ALA A 118 19.30 -13.89 18.70
CA ALA A 118 19.98 -12.91 19.52
C ALA A 118 20.18 -11.59 18.76
N GLU A 119 20.48 -10.52 19.50
CA GLU A 119 20.72 -9.19 18.95
C GLU A 119 21.81 -9.19 17.88
N ASP A 120 22.86 -9.96 18.10
CA ASP A 120 24.03 -9.99 17.23
C ASP A 120 23.88 -10.96 16.04
N GLU A 121 22.76 -11.65 15.91
CA GLU A 121 22.46 -12.59 14.82
C GLU A 121 21.71 -11.95 13.64
N VAL A 122 21.21 -10.73 13.79
CA VAL A 122 20.38 -10.06 12.78
C VAL A 122 20.90 -8.66 12.50
N GLU A 123 21.06 -8.32 11.23
CA GLU A 123 21.10 -6.94 10.76
C GLU A 123 19.68 -6.43 10.62
N HIS A 124 19.37 -5.35 11.31
CA HIS A 124 18.12 -4.61 11.17
C HIS A 124 18.43 -3.27 10.52
N ILE A 125 18.00 -3.13 9.27
CA ILE A 125 18.15 -1.90 8.49
C ILE A 125 16.80 -1.21 8.54
N MET A 126 16.73 -0.01 9.10
CA MET A 126 15.48 0.74 9.23
C MET A 126 15.73 2.23 9.09
N GLU A 127 14.69 2.95 8.66
CA GLU A 127 14.62 4.39 8.87
C GLU A 127 14.13 4.71 10.27
N TYR A 128 14.71 5.74 10.88
CA TYR A 128 14.31 6.21 12.19
C TYR A 128 12.90 6.81 12.12
N ASP A 129 12.06 6.39 13.06
CA ASP A 129 10.74 6.95 13.27
C ASP A 129 10.76 7.86 14.51
N VAL A 130 10.16 9.04 14.39
CA VAL A 130 10.18 10.04 15.48
C VAL A 130 9.33 9.61 16.67
N GLU A 131 8.40 8.68 16.47
CA GLU A 131 7.53 8.15 17.52
C GLU A 131 8.18 7.00 18.30
N GLN A 132 9.13 6.27 17.70
CA GLN A 132 9.82 5.13 18.31
C GLN A 132 11.07 4.68 17.55
N ASP A 133 11.99 3.99 18.23
CA ASP A 133 13.30 3.57 17.71
C ASP A 133 13.44 2.04 17.48
N ILE A 134 12.33 1.31 17.45
CA ILE A 134 12.26 -0.16 17.44
C ILE A 134 11.96 -0.75 16.06
N TYR A 135 11.18 -0.04 15.24
CA TYR A 135 10.75 -0.47 13.92
C TYR A 135 10.89 0.67 12.91
N GLY A 136 11.19 0.33 11.67
CA GLY A 136 11.01 1.26 10.57
C GLY A 136 9.54 1.48 10.24
N VAL A 137 9.24 2.66 9.69
CA VAL A 137 7.91 3.05 9.24
C VAL A 137 8.04 3.71 7.86
N PRO A 138 7.27 3.30 6.84
CA PRO A 138 7.46 3.85 5.51
C PRO A 138 6.81 5.23 5.34
N ASP A 139 7.55 6.17 4.75
CA ASP A 139 7.09 7.56 4.52
C ASP A 139 5.77 7.70 3.76
N TYR A 140 5.45 6.74 2.88
CA TYR A 140 4.24 6.82 2.05
C TYR A 140 2.93 6.72 2.86
N LEU A 141 2.99 6.38 4.16
CA LEU A 141 1.82 6.31 5.03
C LEU A 141 0.99 7.59 5.04
N GLY A 142 1.63 8.75 4.91
CA GLY A 142 0.93 10.04 4.80
C GLY A 142 -0.06 10.08 3.62
N GLY A 143 0.20 9.31 2.56
CA GLY A 143 -0.67 9.19 1.37
C GLY A 143 -1.73 8.08 1.46
N MET A 144 -1.83 7.36 2.58
CA MET A 144 -2.68 6.17 2.69
C MET A 144 -4.17 6.47 2.48
N HIS A 145 -4.67 7.60 3.00
CA HIS A 145 -6.06 8.00 2.81
C HIS A 145 -6.37 8.32 1.34
N SER A 146 -5.48 9.03 0.65
CA SER A 146 -5.62 9.29 -0.79
C SER A 146 -5.56 7.99 -1.60
N LEU A 147 -4.67 7.06 -1.24
CA LEU A 147 -4.60 5.72 -1.85
C LEU A 147 -5.93 4.96 -1.73
N LEU A 148 -6.49 4.86 -0.52
CA LEU A 148 -7.73 4.14 -0.25
C LEU A 148 -8.95 4.81 -0.91
N LEU A 149 -8.98 6.15 -0.96
CA LEU A 149 -9.99 6.90 -1.68
C LEU A 149 -9.91 6.62 -3.19
N ASN A 150 -8.70 6.56 -3.74
CA ASN A 150 -8.48 6.24 -5.14
C ASN A 150 -8.94 4.82 -5.50
N GLU A 151 -8.66 3.83 -4.63
CA GLU A 151 -9.15 2.45 -4.76
C GLU A 151 -10.68 2.43 -4.71
N SER A 152 -11.28 3.10 -3.74
CA SER A 152 -12.74 3.17 -3.57
C SER A 152 -13.43 3.76 -4.80
N ALA A 153 -12.86 4.81 -5.39
CA ALA A 153 -13.36 5.40 -6.63
C ALA A 153 -13.28 4.40 -7.81
N THR A 154 -12.20 3.62 -7.91
CA THR A 154 -12.09 2.54 -8.92
C THR A 154 -13.14 1.45 -8.71
N LEU A 155 -13.31 0.97 -7.47
CA LEU A 155 -14.27 -0.07 -7.14
C LEU A 155 -15.71 0.39 -7.37
N PHE A 156 -16.03 1.64 -7.03
CA PHE A 156 -17.31 2.26 -7.33
C PHE A 156 -17.58 2.25 -8.83
N ARG A 157 -16.65 2.76 -9.66
CA ARG A 157 -16.82 2.77 -11.12
C ARG A 157 -17.01 1.37 -11.69
N ARG A 158 -16.23 0.39 -11.22
CA ARG A 158 -16.39 -1.02 -11.64
C ARG A 158 -17.78 -1.56 -11.30
N ARG A 159 -18.28 -1.31 -10.07
CA ARG A 159 -19.64 -1.72 -9.66
C ARG A 159 -20.70 -1.01 -10.48
N TYR A 160 -20.54 0.30 -10.71
CA TYR A 160 -21.44 1.13 -11.50
C TYR A 160 -21.55 0.61 -12.94
N TYR A 161 -20.43 0.32 -13.61
CA TYR A 161 -20.43 -0.30 -14.95
C TYR A 161 -21.06 -1.68 -14.96
N ASN A 162 -20.74 -2.53 -13.97
CA ASN A 162 -21.36 -3.85 -13.84
C ASN A 162 -22.87 -3.78 -13.56
N ASN A 163 -23.35 -2.64 -13.05
CA ASN A 163 -24.76 -2.38 -12.76
C ASN A 163 -25.46 -1.59 -13.87
N GLY A 164 -25.08 -1.81 -15.14
CA GLY A 164 -25.75 -1.16 -16.28
C GLY A 164 -25.56 0.35 -16.35
N ALA A 165 -24.49 0.88 -15.75
CA ALA A 165 -24.20 2.31 -15.67
C ALA A 165 -25.29 3.14 -14.96
N HIS A 166 -25.87 2.60 -13.89
CA HIS A 166 -26.71 3.35 -12.95
C HIS A 166 -26.39 2.97 -11.49
N ALA A 167 -26.58 3.91 -10.55
CA ALA A 167 -26.38 3.68 -9.12
C ALA A 167 -27.66 3.22 -8.38
N GLY A 168 -28.74 2.97 -9.15
CA GLY A 168 -30.06 2.65 -8.63
C GLY A 168 -31.08 3.71 -9.07
N TYR A 169 -32.34 3.47 -8.76
CA TYR A 169 -33.43 4.39 -9.08
C TYR A 169 -34.50 4.36 -8.00
N VAL A 170 -35.22 5.47 -7.85
CA VAL A 170 -36.50 5.53 -7.13
C VAL A 170 -37.59 5.37 -8.19
N PHE A 171 -38.30 4.25 -8.12
CA PHE A 171 -39.52 4.05 -8.89
C PHE A 171 -40.66 4.72 -8.11
N TYR A 172 -41.14 5.82 -8.66
CA TYR A 172 -42.22 6.61 -8.10
C TYR A 172 -43.51 6.36 -8.88
N THR A 173 -44.62 6.21 -8.16
CA THR A 173 -45.96 6.24 -8.73
C THR A 173 -46.88 7.06 -7.85
N ASN A 174 -47.92 7.63 -8.44
CA ASN A 174 -48.97 8.37 -7.73
C ASN A 174 -50.38 7.84 -8.06
N ASP A 175 -50.45 6.61 -8.56
CA ASP A 175 -51.68 5.97 -8.98
C ASP A 175 -52.58 5.69 -7.75
N PRO A 176 -53.74 6.35 -7.62
CA PRO A 176 -54.65 6.13 -6.50
C PRO A 176 -55.36 4.78 -6.57
N ASP A 177 -55.34 4.11 -7.73
CA ASP A 177 -56.03 2.85 -7.97
C ASP A 177 -55.09 1.63 -7.87
N LEU A 178 -53.83 1.83 -7.46
CA LEU A 178 -52.88 0.74 -7.26
C LEU A 178 -53.29 -0.13 -6.06
N SER A 179 -53.52 -1.42 -6.30
CA SER A 179 -53.90 -2.36 -5.24
C SER A 179 -52.74 -2.64 -4.29
N GLU A 180 -53.03 -3.02 -3.03
CA GLU A 180 -51.99 -3.43 -2.07
C GLU A 180 -51.17 -4.63 -2.58
N GLU A 181 -51.81 -5.56 -3.29
CA GLU A 181 -51.16 -6.75 -3.85
C GLU A 181 -50.17 -6.37 -4.97
N ASP A 182 -50.57 -5.45 -5.87
CA ASP A 182 -49.70 -4.94 -6.93
C ASP A 182 -48.55 -4.10 -6.37
N GLU A 183 -48.80 -3.31 -5.32
CA GLU A 183 -47.77 -2.55 -4.62
C GLU A 183 -46.71 -3.46 -4.00
N GLU A 184 -47.12 -4.52 -3.29
CA GLU A 184 -46.20 -5.49 -2.72
C GLU A 184 -45.43 -6.25 -3.80
N ALA A 185 -46.09 -6.62 -4.91
CA ALA A 185 -45.46 -7.29 -6.04
C ALA A 185 -44.39 -6.41 -6.71
N LEU A 186 -44.69 -5.13 -6.98
CA LEU A 186 -43.74 -4.16 -7.54
C LEU A 186 -42.56 -3.91 -6.59
N LYS A 187 -42.84 -3.73 -5.30
CA LYS A 187 -41.82 -3.55 -4.26
C LYS A 187 -40.91 -4.77 -4.15
N ALA A 188 -41.46 -5.97 -4.25
CA ALA A 188 -40.71 -7.23 -4.24
C ALA A 188 -39.81 -7.35 -5.48
N GLN A 189 -40.33 -7.04 -6.68
CA GLN A 189 -39.54 -7.09 -7.92
C GLN A 189 -38.41 -6.06 -7.92
N ILE A 190 -38.66 -4.82 -7.47
CA ILE A 190 -37.65 -3.76 -7.41
C ILE A 190 -36.60 -4.07 -6.34
N SER A 191 -37.01 -4.63 -5.19
CA SER A 191 -36.09 -5.05 -4.13
C SER A 191 -35.27 -6.30 -4.51
N ALA A 192 -35.85 -7.19 -5.33
CA ALA A 192 -35.17 -8.36 -5.89
C ALA A 192 -34.14 -7.97 -6.97
N SER A 193 -34.33 -6.83 -7.63
CA SER A 193 -33.34 -6.18 -8.50
C SER A 193 -32.18 -5.59 -7.66
N LYS A 194 -31.45 -6.46 -6.96
CA LYS A 194 -30.20 -6.09 -6.30
C LYS A 194 -29.14 -5.84 -7.36
N GLY A 195 -28.78 -4.58 -7.54
CA GLY A 195 -27.63 -4.21 -8.35
C GLY A 195 -26.31 -4.79 -7.81
N VAL A 196 -25.30 -4.90 -8.67
CA VAL A 196 -23.98 -5.41 -8.27
C VAL A 196 -23.30 -4.41 -7.34
N GLY A 197 -23.19 -4.76 -6.06
CA GLY A 197 -22.44 -4.02 -5.04
C GLY A 197 -23.20 -2.83 -4.46
N ASN A 198 -23.84 -3.03 -3.30
CA ASN A 198 -24.53 -2.04 -2.44
C ASN A 198 -25.50 -1.04 -3.08
N PHE A 199 -25.66 -0.98 -4.40
CA PHE A 199 -26.67 -0.19 -5.09
C PHE A 199 -28.05 -0.82 -4.90
N ARG A 200 -29.02 0.00 -4.47
CA ARG A 200 -30.39 -0.42 -4.21
C ARG A 200 -31.34 0.56 -4.85
N SER A 201 -32.33 0.03 -5.56
CA SER A 201 -33.47 0.80 -6.02
C SER A 201 -34.55 0.83 -4.93
N MET A 202 -35.35 1.88 -4.90
CA MET A 202 -36.47 2.03 -3.97
C MET A 202 -37.77 2.19 -4.74
N PHE A 203 -38.86 1.71 -4.16
CA PHE A 203 -40.22 1.93 -4.66
C PHE A 203 -40.94 2.89 -3.71
N VAL A 204 -41.62 3.90 -4.25
CA VAL A 204 -42.39 4.89 -3.51
C VAL A 204 -43.71 5.14 -4.23
N ASN A 205 -44.82 4.90 -3.54
CA ASN A 205 -46.17 5.26 -4.00
C ASN A 205 -46.69 6.46 -3.18
N ILE A 206 -47.11 7.55 -3.83
CA ILE A 206 -47.74 8.71 -3.19
C ILE A 206 -49.08 8.99 -3.90
N PRO A 207 -50.19 8.37 -3.44
CA PRO A 207 -51.51 8.52 -4.06
C PRO A 207 -51.94 10.00 -4.15
N GLY A 208 -52.35 10.44 -5.34
CA GLY A 208 -52.82 11.82 -5.56
C GLY A 208 -51.72 12.90 -5.60
N GLY A 209 -50.44 12.51 -5.68
CA GLY A 209 -49.34 13.44 -5.95
C GLY A 209 -49.43 14.09 -7.34
N SER A 210 -48.78 15.23 -7.56
CA SER A 210 -48.77 15.92 -8.86
C SER A 210 -47.58 15.53 -9.76
N GLU A 211 -47.79 15.62 -11.08
CA GLU A 211 -46.89 15.25 -12.20
C GLU A 211 -46.63 13.75 -12.43
N LYS A 212 -47.07 13.27 -13.62
CA LYS A 212 -46.87 11.94 -14.27
C LYS A 212 -47.13 10.68 -13.39
N ALA A 213 -48.03 9.81 -13.88
CA ALA A 213 -48.49 8.57 -13.23
C ALA A 213 -47.38 7.64 -12.70
N ILE A 214 -46.26 7.56 -13.44
CA ILE A 214 -45.11 6.71 -13.14
C ILE A 214 -43.85 7.50 -13.50
N GLN A 215 -42.86 7.49 -12.60
CA GLN A 215 -41.55 8.10 -12.82
C GLN A 215 -40.43 7.18 -12.33
N ILE A 216 -39.32 7.16 -13.07
CA ILE A 216 -38.05 6.58 -12.63
C ILE A 216 -37.12 7.76 -12.33
N ILE A 217 -36.85 8.00 -11.06
CA ILE A 217 -35.93 9.05 -10.61
C ILE A 217 -34.56 8.38 -10.41
N PRO A 218 -33.55 8.66 -11.24
CA PRO A 218 -32.23 8.09 -11.05
C PRO A 218 -31.64 8.56 -9.72
N VAL A 219 -31.12 7.64 -8.93
CA VAL A 219 -30.40 7.98 -7.68
C VAL A 219 -28.94 8.16 -8.04
N GLY A 220 -28.38 9.33 -7.75
CA GLY A 220 -26.99 9.66 -8.07
C GLY A 220 -26.83 10.24 -9.47
N ASP A 221 -27.55 11.32 -9.76
CA ASP A 221 -27.50 12.02 -11.03
C ASP A 221 -26.05 12.32 -11.45
N ILE A 222 -25.75 12.09 -12.72
CA ILE A 222 -24.41 11.99 -13.30
C ILE A 222 -23.83 13.41 -13.57
N ALA A 223 -24.13 14.37 -12.70
CA ALA A 223 -23.45 15.66 -12.63
C ALA A 223 -22.00 15.53 -12.07
N THR A 224 -21.58 14.31 -11.72
CA THR A 224 -20.37 14.00 -10.92
C THR A 224 -19.23 13.35 -11.70
N LYS A 225 -19.33 13.17 -13.03
CA LYS A 225 -18.21 12.61 -13.83
C LYS A 225 -16.91 13.39 -13.60
N ASP A 226 -17.01 14.73 -13.59
CA ASP A 226 -15.89 15.64 -13.36
C ASP A 226 -15.34 15.51 -11.94
N GLU A 227 -16.21 15.28 -10.94
CA GLU A 227 -15.78 15.06 -9.56
C GLU A 227 -15.05 13.73 -9.38
N PHE A 228 -15.52 12.65 -10.02
CA PHE A 228 -14.84 11.35 -9.95
C PHE A 228 -13.47 11.38 -10.63
N GLU A 229 -13.38 12.00 -11.81
CA GLU A 229 -12.10 12.20 -12.48
C GLU A 229 -11.16 13.06 -11.63
N ARG A 230 -11.65 14.16 -11.06
CA ARG A 230 -10.88 15.02 -10.17
C ARG A 230 -10.38 14.27 -8.94
N VAL A 231 -11.23 13.50 -8.26
CA VAL A 231 -10.83 12.65 -7.12
C VAL A 231 -9.75 11.68 -7.56
N LYS A 232 -9.90 11.00 -8.70
CA LYS A 232 -8.90 10.06 -9.23
C LYS A 232 -7.57 10.72 -9.55
N ASN A 233 -7.59 11.92 -10.12
CA ASN A 233 -6.37 12.65 -10.51
C ASN A 233 -5.64 13.23 -9.30
N ILE A 234 -6.36 13.87 -8.37
CA ILE A 234 -5.77 14.41 -7.12
C ILE A 234 -5.17 13.27 -6.30
N THR A 235 -5.95 12.23 -6.02
CA THR A 235 -5.45 11.13 -5.20
C THR A 235 -4.32 10.34 -5.87
N ARG A 236 -4.28 10.28 -7.21
CA ARG A 236 -3.11 9.74 -7.94
C ARG A 236 -1.87 10.61 -7.71
N ALA A 237 -2.00 11.92 -7.80
CA ALA A 237 -0.90 12.85 -7.54
C ALA A 237 -0.40 12.74 -6.09
N ASP A 238 -1.31 12.66 -5.12
CA ASP A 238 -0.97 12.46 -3.70
C ASP A 238 -0.20 11.15 -3.48
N VAL A 239 -0.64 10.04 -4.09
CA VAL A 239 0.06 8.76 -4.00
C VAL A 239 1.48 8.88 -4.55
N ILE A 240 1.65 9.52 -5.70
CA ILE A 240 2.97 9.70 -6.32
C ILE A 240 3.86 10.62 -5.47
N ALA A 241 3.30 11.70 -4.94
CA ALA A 241 3.99 12.62 -4.04
C ALA A 241 4.41 11.94 -2.74
N ALA A 242 3.56 11.10 -2.15
CA ALA A 242 3.86 10.33 -0.94
C ALA A 242 5.03 9.35 -1.13
N TRP A 243 5.20 8.82 -2.34
CA TRP A 243 6.38 8.03 -2.70
C TRP A 243 7.59 8.86 -3.15
N ARG A 244 7.42 10.18 -3.21
CA ARG A 244 8.36 11.14 -3.80
C ARG A 244 8.75 10.76 -5.22
N MET A 245 7.86 10.10 -5.94
CA MET A 245 8.11 9.52 -7.25
C MET A 245 7.96 10.58 -8.35
N ASN A 246 8.88 10.61 -9.32
CA ASN A 246 8.68 11.47 -10.49
C ASN A 246 7.60 10.87 -11.42
N PRO A 247 6.58 11.66 -11.85
CA PRO A 247 5.51 11.16 -12.72
C PRO A 247 5.99 10.49 -14.02
N ALA A 248 7.05 11.00 -14.64
CA ALA A 248 7.59 10.45 -15.89
C ALA A 248 8.12 9.02 -15.68
N LEU A 249 8.86 8.81 -14.60
CA LEU A 249 9.39 7.49 -14.23
C LEU A 249 8.27 6.55 -13.75
N ALA A 250 7.14 7.09 -13.29
CA ALA A 250 5.97 6.32 -12.86
C ALA A 250 5.09 5.84 -14.04
N GLY A 251 5.50 6.12 -15.28
CA GLY A 251 4.75 5.76 -16.48
C GLY A 251 3.50 6.61 -16.71
N ILE A 252 3.44 7.81 -16.13
CA ILE A 252 2.37 8.77 -16.43
C ILE A 252 2.67 9.45 -17.75
N MET A 253 1.63 9.58 -18.60
CA MET A 253 1.71 10.37 -19.83
C MET A 253 1.57 11.87 -19.50
N PRO A 254 2.37 12.74 -20.11
CA PRO A 254 2.25 14.18 -19.92
C PRO A 254 0.92 14.69 -20.50
N GLU A 255 0.30 15.65 -19.82
CA GLU A 255 -0.96 16.29 -20.28
C GLU A 255 -0.69 17.49 -21.20
N ASN A 256 0.54 18.01 -21.22
CA ASN A 256 0.96 19.16 -22.03
C ASN A 256 1.85 18.73 -23.21
N ALA A 257 1.83 19.53 -24.29
CA ALA A 257 2.61 19.26 -25.50
C ALA A 257 4.15 19.26 -25.29
N GLY A 258 4.63 19.91 -24.22
CA GLY A 258 6.06 19.99 -23.88
C GLY A 258 6.64 18.76 -23.17
N GLY A 259 5.81 17.82 -22.71
CA GLY A 259 6.27 16.62 -22.00
C GLY A 259 6.95 16.90 -20.65
N PHE A 260 7.66 15.90 -20.13
CA PHE A 260 8.44 16.02 -18.88
C PHE A 260 9.89 16.49 -19.09
N GLY A 261 10.34 16.59 -20.34
CA GLY A 261 11.74 16.87 -20.70
C GLY A 261 12.59 15.60 -20.78
N ASP A 262 13.90 15.74 -20.55
CA ASP A 262 14.89 14.66 -20.67
C ASP A 262 14.74 13.63 -19.54
N ILE A 263 14.32 12.42 -19.91
CA ILE A 263 14.08 11.31 -18.98
C ILE A 263 15.37 10.80 -18.32
N GLU A 264 16.52 10.87 -18.99
CA GLU A 264 17.80 10.42 -18.43
C GLU A 264 18.27 11.39 -17.33
N LYS A 265 18.05 12.70 -17.53
CA LYS A 265 18.31 13.70 -16.49
C LYS A 265 17.39 13.51 -15.29
N ILE A 266 16.12 13.20 -15.53
CA ILE A 266 15.15 12.90 -14.47
C ILE A 266 15.58 11.67 -13.68
N ASP A 267 15.90 10.56 -14.35
CA ASP A 267 16.35 9.31 -13.71
C ASP A 267 17.61 9.54 -12.87
N ARG A 268 18.58 10.31 -13.38
CA ARG A 268 19.81 10.63 -12.66
C ARG A 268 19.53 11.42 -11.38
N VAL A 269 18.75 12.49 -11.44
CA VAL A 269 18.41 13.30 -10.26
C VAL A 269 17.60 12.48 -9.25
N TYR A 270 16.64 11.72 -9.75
CA TYR A 270 15.82 10.84 -8.91
C TYR A 270 16.66 9.79 -8.20
N THR A 271 17.49 9.04 -8.93
CA THR A 271 18.38 8.03 -8.37
C THR A 271 19.29 8.64 -7.30
N ASN A 272 19.90 9.79 -7.60
CA ASN A 272 20.81 10.48 -6.69
C ASN A 272 20.16 10.88 -5.37
N ASN A 273 18.92 11.36 -5.42
CA ASN A 273 18.24 11.90 -4.24
C ASN A 273 17.42 10.86 -3.47
N GLU A 274 16.88 9.85 -4.16
CA GLU A 274 15.90 8.93 -3.58
C GLU A 274 16.43 7.51 -3.39
N ILE A 275 17.37 7.07 -4.24
CA ILE A 275 17.86 5.68 -4.22
C ILE A 275 19.21 5.58 -3.53
N ARG A 276 20.13 6.51 -3.81
CA ARG A 276 21.47 6.47 -3.18
C ARG A 276 21.45 6.55 -1.66
N PRO A 277 20.61 7.38 -1.00
CA PRO A 277 20.53 7.38 0.46
C PRO A 277 20.11 6.00 1.00
N ILE A 278 19.20 5.33 0.31
CA ILE A 278 18.79 3.97 0.66
C ILE A 278 19.95 2.98 0.46
N CYS A 279 20.72 3.10 -0.63
CA CYS A 279 21.93 2.31 -0.82
C CYS A 279 22.94 2.52 0.33
N GLN A 280 23.09 3.75 0.83
CA GLN A 280 23.96 4.06 1.98
C GLN A 280 23.49 3.36 3.26
N LEU A 281 22.17 3.31 3.52
CA LEU A 281 21.63 2.53 4.63
C LEU A 281 22.00 1.05 4.50
N PHE A 282 21.85 0.47 3.31
CA PHE A 282 22.23 -0.93 3.08
C PHE A 282 23.73 -1.19 3.22
N LEU A 283 24.60 -0.21 2.94
CA LEU A 283 26.05 -0.36 3.11
C LEU A 283 26.47 -0.54 4.58
N GLN A 284 25.62 -0.23 5.56
CA GLN A 284 25.94 -0.43 6.98
C GLN A 284 26.25 -1.90 7.33
N VAL A 285 25.71 -2.86 6.56
CA VAL A 285 25.99 -4.28 6.76
C VAL A 285 27.47 -4.64 6.55
N ASN A 286 28.23 -3.78 5.87
CA ASN A 286 29.67 -3.96 5.72
C ASN A 286 30.46 -3.76 7.02
N ALA A 287 29.84 -3.16 8.06
CA ALA A 287 30.43 -3.06 9.39
C ALA A 287 30.58 -4.43 10.07
N THR A 288 29.79 -5.42 9.68
CA THR A 288 29.80 -6.77 10.28
C THR A 288 30.28 -7.85 9.30
N LEU A 289 30.00 -7.69 8.01
CA LEU A 289 30.51 -8.59 6.97
C LEU A 289 32.02 -8.63 6.98
N ARG A 290 32.58 -9.83 6.82
CA ARG A 290 34.01 -10.01 6.58
C ARG A 290 34.45 -9.24 5.33
N GLY A 291 35.65 -8.66 5.35
CA GLY A 291 36.11 -7.72 4.30
C GLY A 291 35.98 -8.23 2.85
N ASP A 292 36.30 -9.49 2.58
CA ASP A 292 36.17 -10.12 1.25
C ASP A 292 34.72 -10.48 0.86
N ARG A 293 33.77 -10.28 1.77
CA ARG A 293 32.34 -10.57 1.60
C ARG A 293 31.49 -9.29 1.54
N GLN A 294 32.11 -8.12 1.70
CA GLN A 294 31.41 -6.84 1.66
C GLN A 294 30.70 -6.61 0.33
N ILE A 295 29.59 -5.87 0.39
CA ILE A 295 28.84 -5.42 -0.77
C ILE A 295 29.26 -4.03 -1.21
N ALA A 296 28.92 -3.65 -2.43
CA ALA A 296 29.12 -2.29 -2.93
C ALA A 296 27.98 -1.85 -3.83
N PHE A 297 27.93 -0.56 -4.15
CA PHE A 297 27.08 -0.01 -5.18
C PHE A 297 27.92 0.81 -6.18
N ASP A 298 27.60 0.67 -7.46
CA ASP A 298 28.10 1.48 -8.58
C ASP A 298 27.47 2.86 -8.55
N LEU A 299 27.86 3.68 -7.57
CA LEU A 299 27.37 5.04 -7.41
C LEU A 299 28.20 5.99 -8.29
N PRO A 300 27.64 6.63 -9.34
CA PRO A 300 28.39 7.55 -10.21
C PRO A 300 28.92 8.80 -9.49
#